data_AF-A0A7G1PF70-F1
#
_entry.id   AF-A0A7G1PF70-F1
#
_cell.length_a   1.000
_cell.length_b   1.000
_cell.length_c   1.000
_cell.angle_alpha   90.00
_cell.angle_beta   90.00
_cell.angle_gamma   90.00
#
_symmetry.space_group_name_H-M   'P 1'
#
loop_
_entity.id
_entity.type
_entity.pdbx_description
1 polymer ?
#
loop_
_entity_poly.entity_id
_entity_poly.type
_entity_poly.pdbx_seq_one_letter_code
_entity_poly.pdbx_strand_id
1 'polypeptide(L)'
;MAGDADRTSDTDPGRQERRRVRRRLRLKAASLGRSRGGQTSKIHLAGDRRCRPLVLLLTAGQAADSAQFIPVLNQMRVRLPVGRPRTRPDAVAGDKAYSSRANRAHLRKRRIRAVIPEKKDQLANRKK
;
A
#
# COMPACT_ATOMS: atom_id res chain seq x y z
N MET A 1 38.40 -47.18 15.37
CA MET A 1 37.85 -46.18 16.30
C MET A 1 38.65 -44.90 16.16
N ALA A 2 37.96 -43.75 16.26
CA ALA A 2 38.46 -42.36 16.21
C ALA A 2 38.85 -41.83 14.82
N GLY A 3 38.45 -40.65 14.37
CA GLY A 3 37.74 -39.56 15.03
C GLY A 3 36.81 -38.85 14.04
N ASP A 4 35.55 -38.79 14.42
CA ASP A 4 34.55 -37.88 13.89
C ASP A 4 34.70 -36.60 14.74
N ALA A 5 35.36 -35.58 14.19
CA ALA A 5 35.49 -34.30 14.90
C ALA A 5 35.56 -33.12 13.92
N ASP A 6 34.46 -32.38 13.98
CA ASP A 6 34.44 -30.92 13.88
C ASP A 6 34.34 -30.29 12.48
N ARG A 7 33.21 -30.56 11.82
CA ARG A 7 32.59 -29.56 10.95
C ARG A 7 32.09 -28.40 11.83
N THR A 8 32.98 -27.51 12.23
CA THR A 8 32.57 -26.21 12.77
C THR A 8 31.72 -25.51 11.73
N SER A 9 30.44 -25.33 12.05
CA SER A 9 29.54 -24.53 11.24
C SER A 9 30.05 -23.10 11.23
N ASP A 10 30.80 -22.73 10.19
CA ASP A 10 31.24 -21.35 9.90
C ASP A 10 30.01 -20.46 9.75
N THR A 11 29.57 -19.95 10.88
CA THR A 11 28.45 -19.03 11.00
C THR A 11 29.01 -17.68 11.43
N ASP A 12 29.93 -17.11 10.64
CA ASP A 12 30.34 -15.71 10.80
C ASP A 12 29.09 -14.82 10.90
N PRO A 13 28.82 -14.22 12.08
CA PRO A 13 27.66 -13.38 12.31
C PRO A 13 27.63 -12.18 11.36
N GLY A 14 28.80 -11.66 10.98
CA GLY A 14 28.95 -10.54 10.06
C GLY A 14 28.48 -10.88 8.65
N ARG A 15 28.87 -12.06 8.13
CA ARG A 15 28.40 -12.57 6.83
C ARG A 15 26.90 -12.82 6.82
N GLN A 16 26.35 -13.39 7.90
CA GLN A 16 24.91 -13.63 8.02
C GLN A 16 24.11 -12.33 8.01
N GLU A 17 24.55 -11.31 8.75
CA GLU A 17 23.87 -10.03 8.81
C GLU A 17 23.90 -9.31 7.45
N ARG A 18 25.07 -9.28 6.78
CA ARG A 18 25.20 -8.74 5.42
C ARG A 18 24.24 -9.42 4.44
N ARG A 19 24.07 -10.74 4.53
CA ARG A 19 23.12 -11.50 3.69
C ARG A 19 21.67 -11.13 3.99
N ARG A 20 21.30 -10.95 5.26
CA ARG A 20 19.96 -10.53 5.69
C ARG A 20 19.62 -9.12 5.18
N VAL A 21 20.54 -8.17 5.33
CA VAL A 21 20.39 -6.79 4.85
C VAL A 21 20.22 -6.76 3.34
N ARG A 22 21.11 -7.43 2.58
CA ARG A 22 21.02 -7.50 1.11
C ARG A 22 19.68 -8.09 0.65
N ARG A 23 19.21 -9.14 1.31
CA ARG A 23 17.90 -9.75 1.02
C ARG A 23 16.76 -8.76 1.28
N ARG A 24 16.76 -8.05 2.40
CA ARG A 24 15.75 -7.04 2.73
C ARG A 24 15.71 -5.92 1.70
N LEU A 25 16.87 -5.42 1.26
CA LEU A 25 16.97 -4.38 0.24
C LEU A 25 16.41 -4.83 -1.11
N ARG A 26 16.74 -6.05 -1.55
CA ARG A 26 16.17 -6.64 -2.78
C ARG A 26 14.65 -6.74 -2.74
N LEU A 27 14.09 -7.21 -1.61
CA LEU A 27 12.63 -7.29 -1.45
C LEU A 27 11.99 -5.90 -1.48
N LYS A 28 12.60 -4.91 -0.82
CA LYS A 28 12.11 -3.53 -0.85
C LYS A 28 12.13 -2.94 -2.28
N ALA A 29 13.20 -3.18 -3.04
CA ALA A 29 13.31 -2.72 -4.42
C ALA A 29 12.26 -3.35 -5.34
N ALA A 30 11.89 -4.61 -5.09
CA ALA A 30 10.84 -5.31 -5.82
C ALA A 30 9.41 -5.01 -5.31
N SER A 31 9.23 -4.07 -4.37
CA SER A 31 7.95 -3.83 -3.70
C SER A 31 7.32 -5.09 -3.12
N LEU A 32 8.15 -6.03 -2.66
CA LEU A 32 7.73 -7.25 -1.97
C LEU A 32 7.84 -7.06 -0.47
N GLY A 33 6.92 -7.67 0.27
CA GLY A 33 7.11 -7.79 1.70
C GLY A 33 6.34 -8.94 2.33
N ARG A 34 6.48 -9.07 3.65
CA ARG A 34 6.05 -10.25 4.38
C ARG A 34 4.56 -10.19 4.66
N SER A 35 3.84 -11.23 4.27
CA SER A 35 2.46 -11.48 4.67
C SER A 35 2.32 -12.91 5.19
N ARG A 36 1.12 -13.29 5.66
CA ARG A 36 0.82 -14.67 6.11
C ARG A 36 1.08 -15.72 5.02
N GLY A 37 0.94 -15.35 3.74
CA GLY A 37 1.18 -16.22 2.58
C GLY A 37 2.61 -16.17 2.02
N GLY A 38 3.56 -15.56 2.72
CA GLY A 38 4.96 -15.45 2.26
C GLY A 38 5.33 -14.05 1.79
N GLN A 39 6.00 -13.93 0.64
CA GLN A 39 6.38 -12.64 0.07
C GLN A 39 5.32 -12.18 -0.94
N THR A 40 4.63 -11.09 -0.64
CA THR A 40 3.55 -10.58 -1.48
C THR A 40 3.69 -9.09 -1.75
N SER A 41 2.95 -8.62 -2.74
CA SER A 41 2.75 -7.22 -3.09
C SER A 41 1.27 -6.91 -3.16
N LYS A 42 0.92 -5.63 -3.13
CA LYS A 42 -0.43 -5.10 -3.32
C LYS A 42 -0.44 -4.09 -4.45
N ILE A 43 -1.47 -4.18 -5.29
CA ILE A 43 -1.77 -3.19 -6.30
C ILE A 43 -2.91 -2.31 -5.76
N HIS A 44 -2.65 -1.01 -5.65
CA HIS A 44 -3.68 -0.01 -5.36
C HIS A 44 -4.09 0.64 -6.68
N LEU A 45 -5.35 0.49 -7.04
CA LEU A 45 -5.89 0.90 -8.33
C LEU A 45 -6.93 2.01 -8.14
N ALA A 46 -6.87 3.04 -8.97
CA ALA A 46 -8.02 3.91 -9.23
C ALA A 46 -8.47 3.76 -10.67
N GLY A 47 -9.79 3.66 -10.86
CA GLY A 47 -10.42 3.60 -12.17
C GLY A 47 -11.46 4.69 -12.38
N ASP A 48 -11.85 4.89 -13.62
CA ASP A 48 -12.99 5.74 -13.96
C ASP A 48 -14.34 5.00 -13.83
N ARG A 49 -15.44 5.65 -14.22
CA ARG A 49 -16.80 5.07 -14.17
C ARG A 49 -17.01 3.85 -15.06
N ARG A 50 -16.12 3.61 -16.04
CA ARG A 50 -16.13 2.44 -16.93
C ARG A 50 -15.13 1.38 -16.47
N CYS A 51 -14.63 1.48 -15.24
CA CYS A 51 -13.61 0.59 -14.67
C CYS A 51 -12.28 0.60 -15.44
N ARG A 52 -11.99 1.66 -16.21
CA ARG A 52 -10.69 1.79 -16.90
C ARG A 52 -9.63 2.22 -15.90
N PRO A 53 -8.50 1.49 -15.78
CA PRO A 53 -7.46 1.84 -14.83
C PRO A 53 -6.83 3.19 -15.19
N LEU A 54 -6.80 4.10 -14.22
CA LEU A 54 -6.16 5.43 -14.35
C LEU A 54 -4.83 5.49 -13.61
N VAL A 55 -4.71 4.79 -12.48
CA VAL A 55 -3.53 4.77 -11.62
C VAL A 55 -3.34 3.38 -11.06
N LEU A 56 -2.11 2.87 -11.13
CA LEU A 56 -1.67 1.62 -10.52
C LEU A 56 -0.46 1.91 -9.64
N LEU A 57 -0.58 1.64 -8.34
CA LEU A 57 0.51 1.76 -7.38
C LEU A 57 0.84 0.40 -6.76
N LEU A 58 2.08 -0.04 -6.94
CA LEU A 58 2.57 -1.29 -6.36
C LEU A 58 3.23 -1.00 -5.00
N THR A 59 2.85 -1.75 -3.98
CA THR A 59 3.45 -1.67 -2.64
C THR A 59 3.71 -3.06 -2.08
N ALA A 60 4.55 -3.14 -1.05
CA ALA A 60 4.77 -4.38 -0.31
C ALA A 60 3.47 -4.91 0.32
N GLY A 61 3.32 -6.23 0.41
CA GLY A 61 2.07 -6.89 0.80
C GLY A 61 1.50 -6.50 2.17
N GLN A 62 2.37 -6.15 3.12
CA GLN A 62 1.99 -5.65 4.45
C GLN A 62 1.63 -4.17 4.49
N ALA A 63 1.74 -3.44 3.37
CA ALA A 63 1.39 -2.03 3.33
C ALA A 63 -0.09 -1.83 3.68
N ALA A 64 -0.36 -0.85 4.53
CA ALA A 64 -1.71 -0.52 4.95
C ALA A 64 -2.48 0.15 3.81
N ASP A 65 -3.67 -0.36 3.50
CA ASP A 65 -4.47 0.11 2.35
C ASP A 65 -4.86 1.58 2.54
N SER A 66 -5.34 1.95 3.74
CA SER A 66 -5.75 3.32 4.02
C SER A 66 -4.68 4.37 3.72
N ALA A 67 -3.39 4.05 3.87
CA ALA A 67 -2.29 4.99 3.63
C ALA A 67 -2.04 5.23 2.14
N GLN A 68 -2.41 4.29 1.27
CA GLN A 68 -2.17 4.37 -0.17
C GLN A 68 -3.29 5.09 -0.94
N PHE A 69 -4.40 5.39 -0.27
CA PHE A 69 -5.54 6.11 -0.86
C PHE A 69 -5.18 7.48 -1.44
N ILE A 70 -4.53 8.33 -0.63
CA ILE A 70 -4.14 9.69 -1.03
C ILE A 70 -3.07 9.64 -2.14
N PRO A 71 -2.01 8.81 -2.04
CA PRO A 71 -1.06 8.61 -3.15
C PRO A 71 -1.74 8.26 -4.47
N VAL A 72 -2.67 7.30 -4.48
CA VAL A 72 -3.42 6.91 -5.68
C VAL A 72 -4.21 8.10 -6.24
N LEU A 73 -4.96 8.81 -5.39
CA LEU A 73 -5.77 9.95 -5.84
C LEU A 73 -4.95 11.13 -6.34
N ASN A 74 -3.72 11.32 -5.85
CA ASN A 74 -2.84 12.40 -6.29
C ASN A 74 -2.23 12.13 -7.67
N GLN A 75 -2.07 10.86 -8.04
CA GLN A 75 -1.56 10.46 -9.37
C GLN A 75 -2.66 10.42 -10.43
N MET A 76 -3.93 10.50 -10.04
CA MET A 76 -5.06 10.43 -10.96
C MET A 76 -5.08 11.65 -11.89
N ARG A 77 -5.06 11.36 -13.20
CA ARG A 77 -5.12 12.35 -14.27
C ARG A 77 -6.01 11.83 -15.39
N VAL A 78 -7.08 12.55 -15.70
CA VAL A 78 -7.97 12.26 -16.84
C VAL A 78 -7.69 13.27 -17.93
N ARG A 79 -7.25 12.80 -19.11
CA ARG A 79 -7.04 13.67 -20.27
C ARG A 79 -8.37 14.24 -20.74
N LEU A 80 -8.39 15.54 -20.97
CA LEU A 80 -9.52 16.24 -21.57
C LEU A 80 -9.20 16.53 -23.05
N PRO A 81 -10.21 16.73 -23.91
CA PRO A 81 -9.98 17.06 -25.33
C PRO A 81 -9.11 18.31 -25.53
N VAL A 82 -9.25 19.31 -24.66
CA VAL A 82 -8.47 20.55 -24.67
C VAL A 82 -8.07 20.93 -23.24
N GLY A 83 -6.87 21.46 -23.08
CA GLY A 83 -6.38 22.03 -21.81
C GLY A 83 -5.76 21.04 -20.83
N ARG A 84 -5.68 21.45 -19.56
CA ARG A 84 -4.98 20.68 -18.50
C ARG A 84 -5.76 19.42 -18.12
N PRO A 85 -5.08 18.27 -17.92
CA PRO A 85 -5.74 17.06 -17.42
C PRO A 85 -6.48 17.32 -16.11
N ARG A 86 -7.68 16.74 -16.01
CA ARG A 86 -8.48 16.78 -14.79
C ARG A 86 -7.85 15.89 -13.72
N THR A 87 -7.53 16.47 -12.56
CA THR A 87 -6.89 15.78 -11.42
C THR A 87 -7.82 15.64 -10.20
N ARG A 88 -9.03 16.22 -10.27
CA ARG A 88 -9.99 16.24 -9.17
C ARG A 88 -11.29 15.55 -9.58
N PRO A 89 -11.60 14.35 -9.05
CA PRO A 89 -12.88 13.69 -9.30
C PRO A 89 -14.02 14.38 -8.54
N ASP A 90 -15.26 14.24 -9.02
CA ASP A 90 -16.45 14.76 -8.33
C ASP A 90 -16.81 13.88 -7.12
N ALA A 91 -16.67 12.57 -7.29
CA ALA A 91 -16.90 11.57 -6.26
C ALA A 91 -15.85 10.46 -6.34
N VAL A 92 -15.53 9.88 -5.20
CA VAL A 92 -14.68 8.69 -5.09
C VAL A 92 -15.46 7.62 -4.35
N ALA A 93 -15.65 6.49 -5.02
CA ALA A 93 -16.12 5.25 -4.40
C ALA A 93 -14.90 4.43 -3.95
N GLY A 94 -15.02 3.77 -2.81
CA GLY A 94 -13.93 2.96 -2.29
C GLY A 94 -14.38 2.04 -1.16
N ASP A 95 -13.52 1.07 -0.87
CA ASP A 95 -13.74 0.12 0.20
C ASP A 95 -13.78 0.78 1.59
N LYS A 96 -14.46 0.11 2.52
CA LYS A 96 -14.57 0.47 3.94
C LYS A 96 -13.20 0.62 4.64
N ALA A 97 -12.16 -0.08 4.18
CA ALA A 97 -10.79 0.08 4.65
C ALA A 97 -10.23 1.50 4.45
N TYR A 98 -10.76 2.26 3.49
CA TYR A 98 -10.35 3.63 3.21
C TYR A 98 -11.09 4.70 4.03
N SER A 99 -11.97 4.31 4.96
CA SER A 99 -12.82 5.21 5.75
C SER A 99 -12.09 5.99 6.86
N SER A 100 -10.75 6.10 6.81
CA SER A 100 -9.97 6.78 7.86
C SER A 100 -10.26 8.28 7.93
N ARG A 101 -10.09 8.88 9.12
CA ARG A 101 -10.30 10.32 9.34
C ARG A 101 -9.43 11.18 8.42
N ALA A 102 -8.17 10.78 8.22
CA ALA A 102 -7.24 11.48 7.33
C ALA A 102 -7.73 11.48 5.87
N ASN A 103 -8.22 10.34 5.36
CA ASN A 103 -8.76 10.24 4.01
C ASN A 103 -10.03 11.08 3.86
N ARG A 104 -10.94 11.02 4.83
CA ARG A 104 -12.15 11.85 4.86
C ARG A 104 -11.82 13.34 4.88
N ALA A 105 -10.88 13.77 5.72
CA ALA A 105 -10.42 15.16 5.80
C ALA A 105 -9.81 15.61 4.46
N HIS A 106 -8.99 14.77 3.83
CA HIS A 106 -8.42 15.05 2.51
C HIS A 106 -9.50 15.25 1.43
N LEU A 107 -10.50 14.36 1.37
CA LEU A 107 -11.62 14.47 0.43
C LEU A 107 -12.45 15.73 0.67
N ARG A 108 -12.75 16.06 1.94
CA ARG A 108 -13.45 17.29 2.32
C ARG A 108 -12.68 18.55 1.91
N LYS A 109 -11.37 18.61 2.19
CA LYS A 109 -10.50 19.73 1.80
C LYS A 109 -10.51 19.97 0.29
N ARG A 110 -10.56 18.88 -0.50
CA ARG A 110 -10.61 18.95 -1.98
C ARG A 110 -12.04 19.08 -2.54
N ARG A 111 -13.07 19.17 -1.70
CA ARG A 111 -14.48 19.19 -2.10
C ARG A 111 -14.84 18.02 -3.02
N ILE A 112 -14.39 16.81 -2.67
CA ILE A 112 -14.66 15.55 -3.37
C ILE A 112 -15.70 14.77 -2.55
N ARG A 113 -16.77 14.30 -3.20
CA ARG A 113 -17.80 13.49 -2.54
C ARG A 113 -17.24 12.10 -2.20
N ALA A 114 -17.33 11.69 -0.95
CA ALA A 114 -16.79 10.42 -0.49
C ALA A 114 -17.90 9.35 -0.40
N VAL A 115 -17.94 8.43 -1.35
CA VAL A 115 -18.86 7.27 -1.39
C VAL A 115 -18.15 6.04 -0.82
N ILE A 116 -17.78 6.14 0.45
CA ILE A 116 -17.06 5.10 1.18
C ILE A 116 -17.93 4.71 2.38
N PRO A 117 -18.23 3.42 2.60
CA PRO A 117 -18.95 2.98 3.80
C PRO A 117 -18.12 3.26 5.06
N GLU A 118 -18.78 3.65 6.16
CA GLU A 118 -18.08 3.82 7.43
C GLU A 118 -17.88 2.48 8.17
N LYS A 119 -16.74 2.35 8.85
CA LYS A 119 -16.54 1.26 9.81
C LYS A 119 -17.49 1.43 10.99
N LYS A 120 -18.38 0.45 11.20
CA LYS A 120 -19.27 0.37 12.38
C LYS A 120 -18.50 0.59 13.70
N ASP A 121 -17.26 0.11 13.79
CA ASP A 121 -16.41 0.24 14.99
C ASP A 121 -15.86 1.66 15.24
N GLN A 122 -15.83 2.53 14.23
CA GLN A 122 -15.43 3.95 14.41
C GLN A 122 -16.56 4.79 15.04
N LEU A 123 -17.81 4.34 14.95
CA LEU A 123 -18.94 5.01 15.61
C LEU A 123 -18.89 4.81 17.13
N ALA A 124 -18.42 3.65 17.59
CA ALA A 124 -18.29 3.34 19.02
C ALA A 124 -17.20 4.19 19.71
N ASN A 125 -16.06 4.43 19.04
CA ASN A 125 -14.97 5.26 19.56
C ASN A 125 -15.22 6.79 19.49
N ARG A 126 -16.42 7.23 19.10
CA ARG A 126 -16.85 8.65 19.18
C ARG A 126 -17.62 8.95 20.48
N LYS A 127 -17.95 7.94 21.29
CA LYS A 127 -18.72 8.07 22.54
C LYS A 127 -17.87 7.97 23.82
N LYS A 128 -16.57 8.23 23.75
CA LYS A 128 -15.71 8.37 24.93
C LYS A 128 -15.00 9.71 24.88
#